data_AF-A0A380FI69-F1
#
_entry.id   AF-A0A380FI69-F1
#
_cell.length_a   1.000
_cell.length_b   1.000
_cell.length_c   1.000
_cell.angle_alpha   90.00
_cell.angle_beta   90.00
_cell.angle_gamma   90.00
#
_symmetry.space_group_name_H-M   'P 1'
#
loop_
_entity.id
_entity.type
_entity.pdbx_description
1 polymer ?
#
loop_
_entity_poly.entity_id
_entity_poly.type
_entity_poly.pdbx_seq_one_letter_code
_entity_poly.pdbx_strand_id
1 'polypeptide(L)'
;MKKLLVIHTGGTISMSQDESNQVVTNEKNPISTHQEIIKAYADVTEITPFNVPSPHMDIHYVEQLKDIIESAAKENQYDGFVITHGTDTLEETAYLLDLTVEISQPIAITGAMRSSNEIGADGLYNFISAIRVATSDESTNMGVMVVFNDEIHTARNVTKTHTSNTNTFQSPNHGPLGVVTKK
;
A
#
# COMPACT_ATOMS: atom_id res chain seq x y z
N MET A 1 5.31 20.02 5.12
CA MET A 1 4.49 18.85 4.72
C MET A 1 5.47 17.71 4.50
N LYS A 2 5.16 16.50 5.01
CA LYS A 2 6.04 15.33 4.87
C LYS A 2 6.13 14.93 3.39
N LYS A 3 7.31 14.51 2.95
CA LYS A 3 7.57 14.02 1.59
C LYS A 3 7.46 12.51 1.57
N LEU A 4 6.63 11.95 0.70
CA LEU A 4 6.48 10.51 0.55
C LEU A 4 6.88 10.05 -0.84
N LEU A 5 7.50 8.87 -0.91
CA LEU A 5 7.61 8.09 -2.14
C LEU A 5 6.49 7.06 -2.17
N VAL A 6 5.63 7.17 -3.18
CA VAL A 6 4.59 6.18 -3.48
C VAL A 6 5.09 5.26 -4.59
N ILE A 7 5.07 3.96 -4.33
CA ILE A 7 5.56 2.93 -5.23
C ILE A 7 4.39 2.05 -5.65
N HIS A 8 4.01 2.13 -6.92
CA HIS A 8 2.94 1.32 -7.48
C HIS A 8 3.47 0.02 -8.06
N THR A 9 2.94 -1.12 -7.62
CA THR A 9 3.33 -2.45 -8.14
C THR A 9 2.24 -3.11 -8.97
N GLY A 10 1.05 -2.50 -9.02
CA GLY A 10 -0.13 -3.00 -9.73
C GLY A 10 -1.27 -3.38 -8.78
N GLY A 11 -1.97 -4.46 -9.12
CA GLY A 11 -3.13 -4.96 -8.37
C GLY A 11 -4.42 -4.18 -8.58
N THR A 12 -5.51 -4.69 -8.00
CA THR A 12 -6.88 -4.20 -8.17
C THR A 12 -7.04 -2.71 -7.90
N ILE A 13 -6.27 -2.16 -6.95
CA ILE A 13 -6.25 -0.73 -6.62
C ILE A 13 -5.90 0.18 -7.80
N SER A 14 -5.13 -0.33 -8.76
CA SER A 14 -4.68 0.37 -9.97
C SER A 14 -5.48 -0.02 -11.23
N MET A 15 -6.50 -0.87 -11.08
CA MET A 15 -7.29 -1.47 -12.16
C MET A 15 -8.75 -0.99 -12.14
N SER A 16 -9.41 -1.11 -13.29
CA SER A 16 -10.84 -0.77 -13.47
C SER A 16 -11.62 -1.99 -13.97
N GLN A 17 -12.94 -1.95 -13.94
CA GLN A 17 -13.83 -2.93 -14.56
C GLN A 17 -14.28 -2.45 -15.95
N ASP A 18 -14.28 -3.35 -16.93
CA ASP A 18 -14.88 -3.10 -18.24
C ASP A 18 -16.42 -3.27 -18.22
N GLU A 19 -17.07 -3.09 -19.37
CA GLU A 19 -18.54 -3.26 -19.52
C GLU A 19 -19.04 -4.68 -19.20
N SER A 20 -18.14 -5.66 -19.15
CA SER A 20 -18.41 -7.06 -18.80
C SER A 20 -18.06 -7.39 -17.34
N ASN A 21 -17.78 -6.38 -16.51
CA ASN A 21 -17.33 -6.50 -15.11
C ASN A 21 -16.00 -7.26 -14.94
N GLN A 22 -15.17 -7.35 -15.98
CA GLN A 22 -13.83 -7.93 -15.86
C GLN A 22 -12.84 -6.87 -15.43
N VAL A 23 -11.92 -7.25 -14.54
CA VAL A 23 -10.85 -6.36 -14.07
C VAL A 23 -9.80 -6.22 -15.17
N VAL A 24 -9.57 -4.98 -15.61
CA VAL A 24 -8.63 -4.60 -16.68
C VAL A 24 -7.60 -3.60 -16.19
N THR A 25 -6.42 -3.62 -16.80
CA THR A 25 -5.35 -2.65 -16.53
C THR A 25 -5.67 -1.31 -17.17
N ASN A 26 -5.24 -0.22 -16.53
CA ASN A 26 -5.39 1.14 -17.06
C ASN A 26 -4.03 1.67 -17.56
N GLU A 27 -4.04 2.52 -18.58
CA GLU A 27 -2.84 3.25 -19.04
C GLU A 27 -2.31 4.20 -17.97
N LYS A 28 -3.22 4.82 -17.20
CA LYS A 28 -2.91 5.69 -16.07
C LYS A 28 -3.51 5.09 -14.81
N ASN A 29 -2.73 5.03 -13.73
CA ASN A 29 -3.22 4.56 -12.44
C ASN A 29 -4.39 5.45 -11.97
N PRO A 30 -5.60 4.89 -11.74
CA PRO A 30 -6.77 5.66 -11.30
C PRO A 30 -6.54 6.42 -10.00
N ILE A 31 -5.75 5.86 -9.07
CA ILE A 31 -5.43 6.51 -7.80
C ILE A 31 -4.70 7.84 -8.00
N SER A 32 -3.76 7.87 -8.95
CA SER A 32 -2.96 9.06 -9.30
C SER A 32 -3.78 10.19 -9.93
N THR A 33 -5.06 9.98 -10.22
CA THR A 33 -5.95 11.04 -10.72
C THR A 33 -6.45 11.97 -9.61
N HIS A 34 -6.33 11.57 -8.35
CA HIS A 34 -6.83 12.32 -7.18
C HIS A 34 -5.79 13.27 -6.54
N GLN A 35 -4.94 13.91 -7.35
CA GLN A 35 -3.80 14.70 -6.87
C GLN A 35 -4.16 15.81 -5.87
N GLU A 36 -5.30 16.47 -6.05
CA GLU A 36 -5.74 17.54 -5.14
C GLU A 36 -6.07 17.01 -3.73
N ILE A 37 -6.62 15.79 -3.64
CA ILE A 37 -6.88 15.13 -2.35
C ILE A 37 -5.55 14.70 -1.73
N ILE A 38 -4.66 14.10 -2.52
CA ILE A 38 -3.35 13.60 -2.06
C ILE A 38 -2.50 14.73 -1.47
N LYS A 39 -2.41 15.87 -2.18
CA LYS A 39 -1.65 17.06 -1.75
C LYS A 39 -2.15 17.68 -0.44
N ALA A 40 -3.37 17.37 0.00
CA ALA A 40 -3.87 17.82 1.29
C ALA A 40 -3.17 17.12 2.47
N TYR A 41 -2.57 15.94 2.24
CA TYR A 41 -1.96 15.10 3.28
C TYR A 41 -0.43 15.07 3.18
N ALA A 42 0.14 15.01 1.98
CA ALA A 42 1.59 14.85 1.79
C ALA A 42 2.09 15.46 0.46
N ASP A 43 3.38 15.76 0.41
CA ASP A 43 4.11 16.02 -0.84
C ASP A 43 4.54 14.68 -1.43
N VAL A 44 3.84 14.21 -2.46
CA VAL A 44 3.95 12.83 -2.96
C VAL A 44 4.69 12.80 -4.29
N THR A 45 5.74 11.98 -4.35
CA THR A 45 6.36 11.53 -5.61
C THR A 45 5.91 10.11 -5.89
N GLU A 46 5.39 9.86 -7.09
CA GLU A 46 4.88 8.53 -7.49
C GLU A 46 5.81 7.89 -8.52
N ILE A 47 6.10 6.60 -8.35
CA ILE A 47 6.81 5.77 -9.33
C ILE A 47 6.06 4.46 -9.57
N THR A 48 6.28 3.84 -10.72
CA THR A 48 5.73 2.53 -11.07
C THR A 48 6.86 1.67 -11.66
N PRO A 49 7.72 1.08 -10.81
CA PRO A 49 8.87 0.31 -11.28
C PRO A 49 8.45 -0.91 -12.11
N PHE A 50 7.26 -1.46 -11.82
CA PHE A 50 6.62 -2.54 -12.54
C PHE A 50 5.11 -2.55 -12.25
N ASN A 51 4.35 -3.26 -13.07
CA ASN A 51 2.90 -3.41 -12.91
C ASN A 51 2.51 -4.86 -13.16
N VAL A 52 2.39 -5.64 -12.08
CA VAL A 52 2.10 -7.08 -12.15
C VAL A 52 0.94 -7.45 -11.23
N PRO A 53 0.11 -8.44 -11.60
CA PRO A 53 -0.82 -9.06 -10.66
C PRO A 53 -0.06 -9.63 -9.46
N SER A 54 -0.58 -9.46 -8.24
CA SER A 54 0.10 -9.96 -7.03
C SER A 54 0.39 -11.47 -7.05
N PRO A 55 -0.44 -12.36 -7.64
CA PRO A 55 -0.07 -13.78 -7.77
C PRO A 55 1.18 -14.05 -8.63
N HIS A 56 1.63 -13.07 -9.42
CA HIS A 56 2.86 -13.15 -10.22
C HIS A 56 4.03 -12.40 -9.56
N MET A 57 3.82 -11.87 -8.35
CA MET A 57 4.91 -11.31 -7.54
C MET A 57 5.87 -12.43 -7.17
N ASP A 58 7.17 -12.18 -7.34
CA ASP A 58 8.23 -13.11 -6.96
C ASP A 58 9.32 -12.36 -6.17
N ILE A 59 10.33 -13.09 -5.73
CA ILE A 59 11.42 -12.55 -4.90
C ILE A 59 12.17 -11.42 -5.63
N HIS A 60 12.36 -11.50 -6.95
CA HIS A 60 13.08 -10.46 -7.70
C HIS A 60 12.36 -9.11 -7.65
N TYR A 61 11.03 -9.12 -7.75
CA TYR A 61 10.24 -7.90 -7.60
C TYR A 61 10.32 -7.33 -6.18
N VAL A 62 10.33 -8.17 -5.16
CA VAL A 62 10.47 -7.71 -3.76
C VAL A 62 11.88 -7.16 -3.50
N GLU A 63 12.93 -7.80 -4.03
CA GLU A 63 14.30 -7.27 -4.01
C GLU A 63 14.39 -5.91 -4.68
N GLN A 64 13.74 -5.74 -5.85
CA GLN A 64 13.69 -4.44 -6.53
C GLN A 64 12.98 -3.37 -5.68
N LEU A 65 11.89 -3.71 -4.97
CA LEU A 65 11.24 -2.78 -4.03
C LEU A 65 12.16 -2.38 -2.89
N LYS A 66 12.84 -3.36 -2.29
CA LYS A 66 13.83 -3.13 -1.25
C LYS A 66 14.91 -2.14 -1.72
N ASP A 67 15.53 -2.40 -2.88
CA ASP A 67 16.62 -1.58 -3.41
C ASP A 67 16.17 -0.12 -3.64
N ILE A 68 14.95 0.08 -4.15
CA ILE A 68 14.35 1.40 -4.34
C ILE A 68 14.19 2.12 -3.00
N ILE A 69 13.62 1.43 -2.00
CA ILE A 69 13.34 2.01 -0.68
C ILE A 69 14.64 2.36 0.03
N GLU A 70 15.61 1.44 0.09
CA GLU A 70 16.88 1.66 0.78
C GLU A 70 17.72 2.75 0.12
N SER A 71 17.74 2.80 -1.22
CA SER A 71 18.45 3.86 -1.95
C SER A 71 17.85 5.23 -1.65
N ALA A 72 16.51 5.35 -1.72
CA ALA A 72 15.80 6.59 -1.45
C ALA A 72 15.92 7.03 0.03
N ALA A 73 15.92 6.07 0.96
CA ALA A 73 16.11 6.31 2.38
C ALA A 73 17.54 6.79 2.69
N LYS A 74 18.55 6.17 2.07
CA LYS A 74 19.97 6.53 2.24
C LYS A 74 20.26 7.97 1.79
N GLU A 75 19.59 8.42 0.74
CA GLU A 75 19.70 9.80 0.25
C GLU A 75 18.88 10.81 1.08
N ASN A 76 18.12 10.35 2.08
CA ASN A 76 17.22 11.16 2.93
C ASN A 76 16.25 12.02 2.10
N GLN A 77 15.76 11.49 0.97
CA GLN A 77 14.87 12.22 0.07
C GLN A 77 13.42 12.29 0.57
N TYR A 78 12.99 11.26 1.31
CA TYR A 78 11.60 11.08 1.73
C TYR A 78 11.51 10.77 3.23
N ASP A 79 10.41 11.22 3.82
CA ASP A 79 10.07 10.99 5.22
C ASP A 79 9.36 9.65 5.45
N GLY A 80 8.86 8.99 4.39
CA GLY A 80 8.15 7.72 4.47
C GLY A 80 7.80 7.15 3.08
N PHE A 81 7.32 5.92 3.08
CA PHE A 81 7.04 5.14 1.87
C PHE A 81 5.62 4.58 1.90
N VAL A 82 4.95 4.62 0.74
CA VAL A 82 3.65 3.95 0.54
C VAL A 82 3.75 3.02 -0.66
N ILE A 83 3.34 1.76 -0.50
CA ILE A 83 3.31 0.80 -1.60
C ILE A 83 1.86 0.44 -1.91
N THR A 84 1.43 0.60 -3.16
CA THR A 84 0.14 0.05 -3.60
C THR A 84 0.37 -1.30 -4.25
N HIS A 85 -0.31 -2.33 -3.75
CA HIS A 85 -0.08 -3.73 -4.11
C HIS A 85 -1.41 -4.48 -4.33
N GLY A 86 -1.36 -5.55 -5.13
CA GLY A 86 -2.49 -6.50 -5.22
C GLY A 86 -2.65 -7.31 -3.93
N THR A 87 -3.88 -7.64 -3.57
CA THR A 87 -4.18 -8.17 -2.23
C THR A 87 -3.81 -9.64 -2.04
N ASP A 88 -3.64 -10.42 -3.12
CA ASP A 88 -3.49 -11.88 -3.00
C ASP A 88 -2.18 -12.31 -2.31
N THR A 89 -1.10 -11.57 -2.52
CA THR A 89 0.23 -11.87 -1.94
C THR A 89 0.78 -10.66 -1.17
N LEU A 90 -0.09 -9.71 -0.80
CA LEU A 90 0.31 -8.49 -0.11
C LEU A 90 1.02 -8.80 1.22
N GLU A 91 0.48 -9.75 1.99
CA GLU A 91 1.07 -10.17 3.28
C GLU A 91 2.47 -10.76 3.11
N GLU A 92 2.72 -11.50 2.02
CA GLU A 92 4.02 -12.12 1.74
C GLU A 92 5.07 -11.05 1.39
N THR A 93 4.73 -10.12 0.48
CA THR A 93 5.59 -8.98 0.15
C THR A 93 5.87 -8.11 1.38
N ALA A 94 4.83 -7.82 2.17
CA ALA A 94 4.96 -7.02 3.38
C ALA A 94 5.92 -7.68 4.37
N TYR A 95 5.74 -8.99 4.62
CA TYR A 95 6.57 -9.71 5.57
C TYR A 95 8.02 -9.84 5.11
N LEU A 96 8.26 -10.08 3.82
CA LEU A 96 9.62 -10.15 3.30
C LEU A 96 10.33 -8.80 3.38
N LEU A 97 9.65 -7.69 3.08
CA LEU A 97 10.20 -6.35 3.27
C LEU A 97 10.48 -6.04 4.74
N ASP A 98 9.58 -6.42 5.66
CA ASP A 98 9.74 -6.24 7.12
C ASP A 98 11.00 -6.92 7.65
N LEU A 99 11.37 -8.06 7.07
CA LEU A 99 12.56 -8.83 7.45
C LEU A 99 13.86 -8.31 6.82
N THR A 100 13.78 -7.57 5.70
CA THR A 100 14.94 -7.32 4.84
C THR A 100 15.30 -5.85 4.68
N VAL A 101 14.38 -4.93 4.97
CA VAL A 101 14.60 -3.48 4.90
C VAL A 101 14.94 -2.95 6.29
N GLU A 102 16.12 -2.35 6.43
CA GLU A 102 16.61 -1.81 7.70
C GLU A 102 16.58 -0.27 7.71
N ILE A 103 15.38 0.32 7.77
CA ILE A 103 15.20 1.77 7.87
C ILE A 103 14.25 2.15 9.00
N SER A 104 14.37 3.37 9.52
CA SER A 104 13.47 3.90 10.55
C SER A 104 12.19 4.54 10.00
N GLN A 105 12.23 5.01 8.76
CA GLN A 105 11.11 5.70 8.12
C GLN A 105 9.89 4.76 7.99
N PRO A 106 8.67 5.28 8.15
CA PRO A 106 7.46 4.48 7.98
C PRO A 106 7.34 3.86 6.58
N ILE A 107 6.95 2.58 6.52
CA ILE A 107 6.57 1.90 5.28
C ILE A 107 5.14 1.39 5.44
N ALA A 108 4.21 1.92 4.65
CA ALA A 108 2.81 1.51 4.63
C ALA A 108 2.47 0.81 3.30
N ILE A 109 2.00 -0.42 3.36
CA ILE A 109 1.52 -1.17 2.19
C ILE A 109 0.00 -1.19 2.22
N THR A 110 -0.62 -1.00 1.06
CA THR A 110 -2.07 -0.99 0.93
C THR A 110 -2.51 -1.54 -0.44
N GLY A 111 -3.81 -1.75 -0.58
CA GLY A 111 -4.43 -2.26 -1.80
C GLY A 111 -5.94 -2.00 -1.80
N ALA A 112 -6.64 -2.71 -2.66
CA ALA A 112 -8.09 -2.62 -2.77
C ALA A 112 -8.68 -4.01 -3.06
N MET A 113 -9.84 -4.29 -2.46
CA MET A 113 -10.62 -5.48 -2.79
C MET A 113 -11.57 -5.25 -3.96
N ARG A 114 -11.93 -3.99 -4.24
CA ARG A 114 -12.78 -3.59 -5.35
C ARG A 114 -12.00 -2.75 -6.36
N SER A 115 -12.39 -2.85 -7.64
CA SER A 115 -11.79 -2.04 -8.72
C SER A 115 -12.14 -0.56 -8.57
N SER A 116 -11.35 0.32 -9.17
CA SER A 116 -11.45 1.77 -8.95
C SER A 116 -12.80 2.40 -9.34
N ASN A 117 -13.53 1.78 -10.26
CA ASN A 117 -14.83 2.24 -10.76
C ASN A 117 -16.02 1.40 -10.24
N GLU A 118 -15.78 0.45 -9.33
CA GLU A 118 -16.83 -0.34 -8.71
C GLU A 118 -17.59 0.49 -7.66
N ILE A 119 -18.90 0.25 -7.50
CA ILE A 119 -19.68 0.88 -6.44
C ILE A 119 -19.12 0.46 -5.09
N GLY A 120 -18.75 1.45 -4.28
CA GLY A 120 -18.12 1.20 -2.98
C GLY A 120 -16.64 0.84 -3.07
N ALA A 121 -15.94 1.22 -4.14
CA ALA A 121 -14.49 1.13 -4.27
C ALA A 121 -13.77 1.61 -3.00
N ASP A 122 -12.86 0.78 -2.49
CA ASP A 122 -12.12 1.00 -1.23
C ASP A 122 -10.72 1.58 -1.47
N GLY A 123 -10.20 1.49 -2.69
CA GLY A 123 -8.82 1.83 -3.03
C GLY A 123 -8.38 3.24 -2.66
N LEU A 124 -9.16 4.28 -3.01
CA LEU A 124 -8.79 5.66 -2.68
C LEU A 124 -8.73 5.89 -1.17
N TYR A 125 -9.69 5.33 -0.43
CA TYR A 125 -9.76 5.51 1.02
C TYR A 125 -8.61 4.79 1.72
N ASN A 126 -8.34 3.54 1.32
CA ASN A 126 -7.19 2.77 1.79
C ASN A 126 -5.87 3.48 1.49
N PHE A 127 -5.73 4.04 0.28
CA PHE A 127 -4.55 4.80 -0.13
C PHE A 127 -4.31 6.06 0.71
N ILE A 128 -5.35 6.87 0.93
CA ILE A 128 -5.23 8.06 1.79
C ILE A 128 -4.93 7.66 3.24
N SER A 129 -5.49 6.56 3.73
CA SER A 129 -5.19 6.04 5.07
C SER A 129 -3.73 5.61 5.18
N ALA A 130 -3.18 4.93 4.17
CA ALA A 130 -1.78 4.55 4.10
C ALA A 130 -0.85 5.78 4.06
N ILE A 131 -1.21 6.82 3.30
CA ILE A 131 -0.48 8.10 3.30
C ILE A 131 -0.47 8.71 4.70
N ARG A 132 -1.62 8.80 5.37
CA ARG A 132 -1.72 9.37 6.73
C ARG A 132 -0.84 8.63 7.72
N VAL A 133 -0.86 7.30 7.66
CA VAL A 133 0.01 6.44 8.48
C VAL A 133 1.48 6.71 8.15
N ALA A 134 1.86 6.73 6.88
CA ALA A 134 3.25 6.99 6.46
C ALA A 134 3.75 8.41 6.81
N THR A 135 2.85 9.38 7.00
CA THR A 135 3.19 10.72 7.48
C THR A 135 3.23 10.88 9.01
N SER A 136 2.75 9.89 9.77
CA SER A 136 2.67 9.97 11.22
C SER A 136 4.03 9.74 11.87
N ASP A 137 4.44 10.60 12.80
CA ASP A 137 5.69 10.41 13.54
C ASP A 137 5.64 9.15 14.43
N GLU A 138 4.44 8.75 14.90
CA GLU A 138 4.20 7.52 15.68
C GLU A 138 4.42 6.24 14.85
N SER A 139 4.50 6.35 13.53
CA SER A 139 4.76 5.23 12.63
C SER A 139 6.25 4.96 12.39
N THR A 140 7.13 5.78 12.96
CA THR A 140 8.59 5.60 12.88
C THR A 140 9.01 4.35 13.66
N ASN A 141 9.94 3.55 13.10
CA ASN A 141 10.43 2.30 13.71
C ASN A 141 9.34 1.25 14.01
N MET A 142 8.20 1.29 13.31
CA MET A 142 7.11 0.32 13.48
C MET A 142 7.24 -0.91 12.55
N GLY A 143 8.34 -1.02 11.79
CA GLY A 143 8.49 -1.99 10.72
C GLY A 143 7.60 -1.67 9.52
N VAL A 144 7.36 -2.67 8.67
CA VAL A 144 6.41 -2.58 7.57
C VAL A 144 4.99 -2.78 8.10
N MET A 145 4.10 -1.86 7.75
CA MET A 145 2.70 -1.90 8.16
C MET A 145 1.80 -2.17 6.96
N VAL A 146 0.76 -2.97 7.17
CA VAL A 146 -0.35 -3.13 6.21
C VAL A 146 -1.51 -2.27 6.68
N VAL A 147 -1.95 -1.33 5.83
CA VAL A 147 -3.04 -0.39 6.12
C VAL A 147 -4.20 -0.73 5.21
N PHE A 148 -5.30 -1.18 5.79
CA PHE A 148 -6.46 -1.67 5.04
C PHE A 148 -7.74 -1.51 5.87
N ASN A 149 -8.82 -1.01 5.25
CA ASN A 149 -10.15 -0.92 5.87
C ASN A 149 -10.11 -0.31 7.29
N ASP A 150 -9.53 0.89 7.41
CA ASP A 150 -9.32 1.62 8.68
C ASP A 150 -8.35 0.98 9.69
N GLU A 151 -7.83 -0.23 9.46
CA GLU A 151 -6.94 -0.94 10.38
C GLU A 151 -5.47 -0.85 9.94
N ILE A 152 -4.57 -0.81 10.93
CA ILE A 152 -3.11 -0.84 10.75
C ILE A 152 -2.60 -2.13 11.37
N HIS A 153 -1.94 -2.97 10.59
CA HIS A 153 -1.40 -4.24 11.05
C HIS A 153 0.11 -4.31 10.89
N THR A 154 0.78 -5.10 11.72
CA THR A 154 2.17 -5.49 11.44
C THR A 154 2.19 -6.42 10.23
N ALA A 155 3.19 -6.27 9.36
CA ALA A 155 3.44 -7.22 8.28
C ALA A 155 3.57 -8.67 8.78
N ARG A 156 4.17 -8.86 9.96
CA ARG A 156 4.36 -10.18 10.58
C ARG A 156 3.07 -10.94 10.92
N ASN A 157 2.00 -10.23 11.28
CA ASN A 157 0.80 -10.88 11.85
C ASN A 157 -0.42 -10.79 10.94
N VAL A 158 -0.39 -9.94 9.93
CA VAL A 158 -1.52 -9.72 9.03
C VAL A 158 -1.67 -10.87 8.03
N THR A 159 -2.91 -11.25 7.74
CA THR A 159 -3.22 -12.17 6.66
C THR A 159 -4.60 -11.88 6.06
N LYS A 160 -4.80 -12.19 4.79
CA LYS A 160 -6.04 -12.08 4.04
C LYS A 160 -6.96 -13.25 4.40
N THR A 161 -7.98 -12.98 5.21
CA THR A 161 -8.90 -14.00 5.72
C THR A 161 -10.13 -14.25 4.84
N HIS A 162 -10.35 -13.43 3.81
CA HIS A 162 -11.49 -13.52 2.91
C HIS A 162 -11.13 -13.20 1.45
N THR A 163 -11.80 -13.86 0.53
CA THR A 163 -11.58 -13.70 -0.92
C THR A 163 -12.28 -12.49 -1.54
N SER A 164 -13.14 -11.78 -0.82
CA SER A 164 -14.04 -10.76 -1.42
C SER A 164 -14.51 -9.67 -0.47
N ASN A 165 -14.52 -9.90 0.84
CA ASN A 165 -14.86 -8.87 1.82
C ASN A 165 -13.77 -7.79 1.84
N THR A 166 -14.15 -6.51 1.97
CA THR A 166 -13.18 -5.40 2.13
C THR A 166 -12.47 -5.46 3.49
N ASN A 167 -13.14 -5.98 4.52
CA ASN A 167 -12.53 -6.27 5.81
C ASN A 167 -11.86 -7.65 5.82
N THR A 168 -10.82 -7.83 5.00
CA THR A 168 -10.16 -9.13 4.80
C THR A 168 -8.80 -9.25 5.46
N PHE A 169 -8.03 -8.17 5.55
CA PHE A 169 -6.75 -8.22 6.24
C PHE A 169 -7.00 -8.15 7.74
N GLN A 170 -6.58 -9.19 8.44
CA GLN A 170 -6.77 -9.33 9.88
C GLN A 170 -5.49 -9.86 10.51
N SER A 171 -5.32 -9.66 11.82
CA SER A 171 -4.23 -10.26 12.60
C SER A 171 -4.79 -11.21 13.66
N PRO A 172 -5.16 -12.45 13.29
CA PRO A 172 -6.06 -13.30 14.11
C PRO A 172 -5.62 -13.52 15.56
N ASN A 173 -4.30 -13.54 15.81
CA ASN A 173 -3.75 -13.84 17.13
C ASN A 173 -3.23 -12.61 17.90
N HIS A 174 -3.21 -11.43 17.26
CA HIS A 174 -2.53 -10.25 17.82
C HIS A 174 -3.35 -8.95 17.75
N GLY A 175 -4.38 -8.92 16.90
CA GLY A 175 -5.13 -7.69 16.61
C GLY A 175 -4.30 -6.66 15.80
N PRO A 176 -4.95 -5.57 15.35
CA PRO A 176 -4.26 -4.46 14.70
C PRO A 176 -3.37 -3.69 15.68
N LEU A 177 -2.32 -3.05 15.15
CA LEU A 177 -1.50 -2.06 15.87
C LEU A 177 -2.31 -0.83 16.27
N GLY A 178 -3.26 -0.46 15.43
CA GLY A 178 -4.08 0.73 15.60
C GLY A 178 -5.14 0.86 14.51
N VAL A 179 -5.88 1.95 14.57
CA VAL A 179 -6.93 2.28 13.59
C VAL A 179 -6.78 3.71 13.12
N VAL A 180 -7.07 3.94 11.84
CA VAL A 180 -7.17 5.26 11.23
C VAL A 180 -8.59 5.76 11.41
N THR A 181 -8.78 6.93 12.03
CA THR A 181 -10.11 7.52 12.20
C THR A 181 -10.28 8.76 11.33
N LYS A 182 -11.51 9.24 11.18
CA LYS A 182 -11.86 10.42 10.37
C LYS A 182 -11.21 11.74 10.82
N LYS A 183 -10.55 11.80 11.98
CA LYS A 183 -9.85 12.98 12.48
C LYS A 183 -8.42 12.61 12.83
#